data_AF-A0A0E0L1F1-F1
#
_entry.id   AF-A0A0E0L1F1-F1
#
_cell.length_a   1.000
_cell.length_b   1.000
_cell.length_c   1.000
_cell.angle_alpha   90.00
_cell.angle_beta   90.00
_cell.angle_gamma   90.00
#
_symmetry.space_group_name_H-M   'P 1'
#
loop_
_entity.id
_entity.type
_entity.pdbx_description
1 polymer ?
#
loop_
_entity_poly.entity_id
_entity_poly.type
_entity_poly.pdbx_seq_one_letter_code
_entity_poly.pdbx_strand_id
1 'polypeptide(L)'
;MGCSKTETQEDSEVNQCNEERSLCLHSFSDLSHVSAATFMYLLKDCYLYGTDKATPKFKILQLQKDFLDAKHLAARLILDIVASIVPHEERILIKLLEAYDIELRDMAHALYGSESGDEDLVKAREHLKQYVQCLMESESYVTAVNLITRFSIQCCDESFLTKLIENNHLEAAEKWAVFMGKEMICLIIQKYLDIKMLKRANELVKQHDLTEEFPDVNYLYKESVLKKLAEKGCWDIAEVRAKKETKLMEYLVYLAMEAGYMEKVEELCQRYSLEGYVNSLVPEEICCGSDYLDLKELVLEDIIWVDEIDGLLNAISYIEACKIIGVDCEWKPNFEKGSKPNKSYEMLLDIQKLFKGATGGLSGLSKKILGAGLNKTRRNSNWEQRPLTQNQKEYAALDAVVLVHIFHHVKGQPQFGVTEGCKVEWKSHIVSRVKNSRSPLRF
;
A
#
# COMPACT_ATOMS: atom_id res chain seq x y z
N MET A 1 -62.99 11.08 -47.48
CA MET A 1 -63.87 12.05 -46.78
C MET A 1 -63.09 12.67 -45.65
N GLY A 2 -62.92 14.01 -45.66
CA GLY A 2 -62.51 14.89 -44.55
C GLY A 2 -61.12 14.66 -43.96
N CYS A 3 -60.32 15.65 -43.55
CA CYS A 3 -60.51 17.10 -43.38
C CYS A 3 -59.08 17.67 -43.24
N SER A 4 -58.67 18.61 -44.10
CA SER A 4 -58.47 20.05 -43.77
C SER A 4 -57.20 20.33 -42.95
N LYS A 5 -56.11 20.80 -43.56
CA LYS A 5 -55.76 22.22 -43.85
C LYS A 5 -55.69 23.12 -42.61
N THR A 6 -54.50 23.66 -42.34
CA THR A 6 -54.29 25.10 -42.08
C THR A 6 -52.82 25.48 -42.33
N GLU A 7 -52.64 26.46 -43.19
CA GLU A 7 -51.44 27.27 -43.44
C GLU A 7 -51.21 28.25 -42.29
N THR A 8 -49.95 28.67 -42.08
CA THR A 8 -49.39 30.01 -41.71
C THR A 8 -48.07 29.78 -40.96
N GLN A 9 -46.95 30.48 -41.15
CA GLN A 9 -46.54 31.57 -42.03
C GLN A 9 -45.00 31.70 -41.88
N GLU A 10 -44.37 32.26 -42.91
CA GLU A 10 -43.00 32.80 -43.02
C GLU A 10 -42.51 33.51 -41.73
N ASP A 11 -41.23 33.59 -41.37
CA ASP A 11 -40.11 34.07 -42.18
C ASP A 11 -38.75 33.91 -41.46
N SER A 12 -37.70 33.90 -42.28
CA SER A 12 -36.30 34.32 -42.03
C SER A 12 -35.56 33.87 -40.75
N GLU A 13 -34.52 33.04 -40.94
CA GLU A 13 -33.15 33.54 -40.73
C GLU A 13 -32.10 32.57 -41.32
N VAL A 14 -31.17 33.16 -42.05
CA VAL A 14 -30.02 32.54 -42.68
C VAL A 14 -29.13 31.93 -41.58
N ASN A 15 -28.98 30.61 -41.58
CA ASN A 15 -27.79 29.98 -41.03
C ASN A 15 -27.10 29.22 -42.16
N GLN A 16 -25.99 29.81 -42.61
CA GLN A 16 -24.97 29.13 -43.39
C GLN A 16 -24.60 27.83 -42.65
N CYS A 17 -25.10 26.72 -43.16
CA CYS A 17 -24.67 25.40 -42.74
C CYS A 17 -23.24 25.23 -43.26
N ASN A 18 -22.26 25.62 -42.43
CA ASN A 18 -20.93 25.04 -42.53
C ASN A 18 -21.14 23.53 -42.35
N GLU A 19 -20.94 22.79 -43.44
CA GLU A 19 -20.80 21.35 -43.43
C GLU A 19 -19.63 20.98 -42.50
N GLU A 20 -19.93 20.80 -41.21
CA GLU A 20 -19.05 20.15 -40.26
C GLU A 20 -18.79 18.75 -40.79
N ARG A 21 -17.57 18.54 -41.29
CA ARG A 21 -16.99 17.24 -41.63
C ARG A 21 -16.97 16.37 -40.38
N SER A 22 -18.09 15.72 -40.07
CA SER A 22 -18.19 14.72 -39.01
C SER A 22 -17.58 13.41 -39.50
N LEU A 23 -16.33 13.15 -39.13
CA LEU A 23 -15.69 11.86 -39.39
C LEU A 23 -16.02 10.87 -38.26
N CYS A 24 -16.65 9.76 -38.67
CA CYS A 24 -17.20 8.72 -37.81
C CYS A 24 -16.11 8.00 -36.98
N LEU A 25 -16.43 7.72 -35.71
CA LEU A 25 -15.58 7.16 -34.63
C LEU A 25 -14.84 5.83 -34.95
N HIS A 26 -15.08 5.22 -36.11
CA HIS A 26 -14.62 3.88 -36.47
C HIS A 26 -13.84 3.76 -37.80
N SER A 27 -13.50 4.86 -38.45
CA SER A 27 -13.10 4.86 -39.87
C SER A 27 -11.63 4.61 -40.20
N PHE A 28 -10.89 3.81 -39.42
CA PHE A 28 -9.56 3.33 -39.83
C PHE A 28 -9.31 1.93 -39.29
N SER A 29 -10.07 0.94 -39.76
CA SER A 29 -9.90 -0.46 -39.37
C SER A 29 -8.77 -1.17 -40.12
N ASP A 30 -8.41 -0.72 -41.32
CA ASP A 30 -7.27 -1.24 -42.07
C ASP A 30 -6.48 -0.12 -42.76
N LEU A 31 -5.24 0.10 -42.29
CA LEU A 31 -4.30 1.10 -42.82
C LEU A 31 -3.12 0.45 -43.54
N SER A 32 -3.15 -0.87 -43.72
CA SER A 32 -2.04 -1.64 -44.30
C SER A 32 -1.67 -1.20 -45.71
N HIS A 33 -2.60 -0.53 -46.40
CA HIS A 33 -2.48 -0.06 -47.79
C HIS A 33 -2.49 1.47 -47.94
N VAL A 34 -2.55 2.22 -46.85
CA VAL A 34 -2.47 3.69 -46.88
C VAL A 34 -1.01 4.10 -46.82
N SER A 35 -0.55 4.97 -47.74
CA SER A 35 0.84 5.46 -47.69
C SER A 35 1.05 6.25 -46.39
N ALA A 36 2.26 6.17 -45.84
CA ALA A 36 2.56 6.84 -44.59
C ALA A 36 2.36 8.37 -44.65
N ALA A 37 2.58 8.98 -45.82
CA ALA A 37 2.26 10.39 -46.06
C ALA A 37 0.75 10.69 -45.97
N THR A 38 -0.09 9.85 -46.57
CA THR A 38 -1.54 9.99 -46.50
C THR A 38 -2.06 9.73 -45.07
N PHE A 39 -1.49 8.77 -44.34
CA PHE A 39 -1.81 8.57 -42.94
C PHE A 39 -1.48 9.80 -42.10
N MET A 40 -0.31 10.40 -42.28
CA MET A 40 0.08 11.62 -41.55
C MET A 40 -0.81 12.82 -41.89
N TYR A 41 -1.21 12.96 -43.15
CA TYR A 41 -2.20 13.96 -43.58
C TYR A 41 -3.55 13.74 -42.88
N LEU A 42 -4.05 12.50 -42.87
CA LEU A 42 -5.29 12.15 -42.18
C LEU A 42 -5.17 12.31 -40.66
N LEU A 43 -4.01 12.03 -40.07
CA LEU A 43 -3.74 12.24 -38.65
C LEU A 43 -3.82 13.73 -38.29
N LYS A 44 -3.24 14.61 -39.12
CA LYS A 44 -3.32 16.07 -38.97
C LYS A 44 -4.78 16.58 -39.03
N ASP A 45 -5.60 16.01 -39.92
CA ASP A 45 -7.00 16.42 -40.10
C ASP A 45 -7.97 15.79 -39.07
N CYS A 46 -7.65 14.63 -38.49
CA CYS A 46 -8.62 13.81 -37.72
C CYS A 46 -8.53 13.91 -36.18
N TYR A 47 -7.49 14.50 -35.58
CA TYR A 47 -7.22 14.35 -34.14
C TYR A 47 -7.97 15.33 -33.21
N LEU A 48 -9.27 15.56 -33.47
CA LEU A 48 -10.17 16.25 -32.55
C LEU A 48 -10.70 15.35 -31.41
N TYR A 49 -10.64 14.00 -31.51
CA TYR A 49 -11.16 13.09 -30.48
C TYR A 49 -10.33 11.79 -30.36
N GLY A 50 -9.59 11.65 -29.25
CA GLY A 50 -8.68 10.53 -28.99
C GLY A 50 -9.34 9.24 -28.47
N THR A 51 -8.83 8.08 -28.90
CA THR A 51 -8.93 6.80 -28.15
C THR A 51 -7.65 5.95 -28.32
N ASP A 52 -7.34 5.12 -27.31
CA ASP A 52 -6.08 4.38 -27.08
C ASP A 52 -5.66 3.32 -28.14
N LYS A 53 -6.19 3.35 -29.36
CA LYS A 53 -5.93 2.34 -30.41
C LYS A 53 -4.80 2.71 -31.39
N ALA A 54 -4.03 3.76 -31.12
CA ALA A 54 -3.07 4.31 -32.07
C ALA A 54 -1.75 3.48 -32.18
N THR A 55 -1.32 2.81 -31.11
CA THR A 55 0.00 2.17 -31.04
C THR A 55 0.23 1.04 -32.07
N PRO A 56 -0.72 0.12 -32.35
CA PRO A 56 -0.55 -0.88 -33.39
C PRO A 56 -0.51 -0.27 -34.80
N LYS A 57 -1.27 0.81 -35.02
CA LYS A 57 -1.34 1.52 -36.30
C LYS A 57 -0.02 2.23 -36.62
N PHE A 58 0.61 2.84 -35.62
CA PHE A 58 1.95 3.42 -35.74
C PHE A 58 3.03 2.39 -36.10
N LYS A 59 2.97 1.17 -35.54
CA LYS A 59 3.93 0.10 -35.86
C LYS A 59 3.82 -0.41 -37.31
N ILE A 60 2.61 -0.42 -37.89
CA ILE A 60 2.40 -0.84 -39.28
C ILE A 60 3.05 0.16 -40.26
N LEU A 61 3.06 1.45 -39.90
CA LEU A 61 3.64 2.51 -40.73
C LEU A 61 5.17 2.49 -40.75
N GLN A 62 5.81 1.98 -39.70
CA GLN A 62 7.26 1.80 -39.63
C GLN A 62 7.80 0.80 -40.68
N LEU A 63 6.93 -0.09 -41.20
CA LEU A 63 7.30 -1.13 -42.16
C LEU A 63 7.12 -0.70 -43.63
N GLN A 64 6.65 0.53 -43.89
CA GLN A 64 6.34 0.98 -45.24
C GLN A 64 7.55 1.61 -45.95
N LYS A 65 7.58 1.45 -47.29
CA LYS A 65 8.69 1.82 -48.18
C LYS A 65 8.98 3.33 -48.24
N ASP A 66 8.02 4.16 -47.82
CA ASP A 66 8.07 5.63 -47.82
C ASP A 66 8.43 6.22 -46.44
N PHE A 67 9.17 5.46 -45.63
CA PHE A 67 9.46 5.81 -44.23
C PHE A 67 10.17 7.17 -44.07
N LEU A 68 11.03 7.56 -45.02
CA LEU A 68 11.77 8.83 -44.94
C LEU A 68 10.85 10.05 -45.11
N ASP A 69 9.91 9.99 -46.06
CA ASP A 69 8.91 11.04 -46.27
C ASP A 69 7.93 11.12 -45.09
N ALA A 70 7.59 9.97 -44.51
CA ALA A 70 6.76 9.89 -43.31
C ALA A 70 7.44 10.50 -42.08
N LYS A 71 8.75 10.24 -41.92
CA LYS A 71 9.57 10.81 -40.85
C LYS A 71 9.62 12.33 -40.93
N HIS A 72 9.82 12.87 -42.13
CA HIS A 72 9.80 14.31 -42.38
C HIS A 72 8.42 14.94 -42.08
N LEU A 73 7.33 14.30 -42.52
CA LEU A 73 5.97 14.77 -42.24
C LEU A 73 5.63 14.70 -40.74
N ALA A 74 6.10 13.68 -40.02
CA ALA A 74 5.97 13.56 -38.58
C ALA A 74 6.73 14.66 -37.85
N ALA A 75 7.98 14.94 -38.23
CA ALA A 75 8.75 16.06 -37.69
C ALA A 75 8.01 17.39 -37.90
N ARG A 76 7.45 17.62 -39.10
CA ARG A 76 6.68 18.84 -39.38
C ARG A 76 5.39 18.94 -38.57
N LEU A 77 4.67 17.83 -38.39
CA LEU A 77 3.48 17.82 -37.54
C LEU A 77 3.84 18.11 -36.07
N ILE A 78 4.97 17.59 -35.59
CA ILE A 78 5.48 17.89 -34.24
C ILE A 78 5.78 19.39 -34.11
N LEU A 79 6.36 20.02 -35.13
CA LEU A 79 6.59 21.47 -35.13
C LEU A 79 5.29 22.27 -35.13
N ASP A 80 4.29 21.85 -35.92
CA ASP A 80 2.96 22.47 -35.91
C ASP A 80 2.30 22.37 -34.52
N ILE A 81 2.48 21.23 -33.86
CA ILE A 81 2.06 20.96 -32.47
C ILE A 81 2.78 21.90 -31.48
N VAL A 82 4.10 22.00 -31.58
CA VAL A 82 4.96 22.84 -30.75
C VAL A 82 4.58 24.32 -30.91
N ALA A 83 4.26 24.75 -32.12
CA ALA A 83 3.81 26.09 -32.44
C ALA A 83 2.34 26.37 -32.03
N SER A 84 1.68 25.42 -31.35
CA SER A 84 0.26 25.49 -30.98
C SER A 84 -0.69 25.72 -32.17
N ILE A 85 -0.27 25.36 -33.39
CA ILE A 85 -1.09 25.47 -34.61
C ILE A 85 -2.13 24.34 -34.65
N VAL A 86 -1.77 23.17 -34.13
CA VAL A 86 -2.63 21.99 -34.07
C VAL A 86 -2.94 21.66 -32.60
N PRO A 87 -4.20 21.76 -32.15
CA PRO A 87 -4.58 21.33 -30.82
C PRO A 87 -4.44 19.81 -30.73
N HIS A 88 -3.83 19.33 -29.66
CA HIS A 88 -3.53 17.92 -29.50
C HIS A 88 -3.39 17.57 -28.01
N GLU A 89 -3.57 16.29 -27.70
CA GLU A 89 -3.16 15.75 -26.41
C GLU A 89 -1.65 15.47 -26.44
N GLU A 90 -0.92 15.88 -25.40
CA GLU A 90 0.54 15.76 -25.32
C GLU A 90 1.07 14.34 -25.51
N ARG A 91 0.28 13.31 -25.14
CA ARG A 91 0.62 11.90 -25.36
C ARG A 91 0.83 11.55 -26.84
N ILE A 92 0.23 12.31 -27.75
CA ILE A 92 0.36 12.13 -29.20
C ILE A 92 1.74 12.59 -29.66
N LEU A 93 2.21 13.72 -29.14
CA LEU A 93 3.55 14.24 -29.40
C LEU A 93 4.61 13.19 -29.04
N ILE A 94 4.53 12.62 -27.83
CA ILE A 94 5.47 11.58 -27.38
C ILE A 94 5.39 10.33 -28.27
N LYS A 95 4.18 9.89 -28.63
CA LYS A 95 4.00 8.74 -29.53
C LYS A 95 4.57 8.98 -30.93
N LEU A 96 4.45 10.19 -31.47
CA LEU A 96 5.02 10.53 -32.78
C LEU A 96 6.55 10.50 -32.74
N LEU A 97 7.15 11.03 -31.68
CA LEU A 97 8.59 11.00 -31.45
C LEU A 97 9.12 9.55 -31.39
N GLU A 98 8.43 8.68 -30.65
CA GLU A 98 8.81 7.28 -30.48
C GLU A 98 8.56 6.43 -31.72
N ALA A 99 7.40 6.59 -32.37
CA ALA A 99 6.99 5.74 -33.51
C ALA A 99 7.85 5.95 -34.76
N TYR A 100 8.28 7.20 -34.99
CA TYR A 100 9.06 7.57 -36.17
C TYR A 100 10.55 7.76 -35.86
N ASP A 101 10.97 7.49 -34.61
CA ASP A 101 12.35 7.67 -34.15
C ASP A 101 12.91 9.05 -34.55
N ILE A 102 12.14 10.10 -34.23
CA ILE A 102 12.45 11.47 -34.62
C ILE A 102 13.65 11.97 -33.82
N GLU A 103 14.69 12.39 -34.53
CA GLU A 103 15.92 12.97 -34.00
C GLU A 103 15.95 14.49 -34.22
N LEU A 104 16.91 15.17 -33.57
CA LEU A 104 17.08 16.61 -33.74
C LEU A 104 17.36 17.02 -35.20
N ARG A 105 18.01 16.14 -35.97
CA ARG A 105 18.30 16.36 -37.40
C ARG A 105 17.03 16.41 -38.23
N ASP A 106 16.05 15.55 -37.93
CA ASP A 106 14.76 15.54 -38.63
C ASP A 106 13.98 16.83 -38.33
N MET A 107 14.07 17.33 -37.10
CA MET A 107 13.47 18.60 -36.68
C MET A 107 14.12 19.79 -37.38
N ALA A 108 15.46 19.83 -37.46
CA ALA A 108 16.18 20.87 -38.18
C ALA A 108 15.87 20.84 -39.68
N HIS A 109 15.83 19.66 -40.28
CA HIS A 109 15.43 19.49 -41.68
C HIS A 109 13.99 19.97 -41.93
N ALA A 110 13.07 19.72 -41.00
CA ALA A 110 11.69 20.19 -41.10
C ALA A 110 11.52 21.71 -40.93
N LEU A 111 12.40 22.37 -40.16
CA LEU A 111 12.41 23.82 -39.96
C LEU A 111 13.13 24.58 -41.08
N TYR A 112 14.28 24.08 -41.54
CA TYR A 112 15.25 24.84 -42.34
C TYR A 112 15.61 24.21 -43.69
N GLY A 113 15.23 22.95 -43.93
CA GLY A 113 15.46 22.26 -45.19
C GLY A 113 16.73 21.38 -45.22
N SER A 114 17.11 20.94 -46.43
CA SER A 114 18.02 19.82 -46.67
C SER A 114 19.53 20.12 -46.56
N GLU A 115 19.94 21.38 -46.37
CA GLU A 115 21.34 21.75 -46.10
C GLU A 115 21.56 21.94 -44.60
N SER A 116 21.26 20.91 -43.79
CA SER A 116 21.35 20.99 -42.33
C SER A 116 22.81 21.13 -41.87
N GLY A 117 23.28 22.36 -41.73
CA GLY A 117 24.54 22.66 -41.06
C GLY A 117 24.42 22.54 -39.54
N ASP A 118 25.55 22.53 -38.82
CA ASP A 118 25.56 22.53 -37.36
C ASP A 118 24.81 23.74 -36.76
N GLU A 119 24.74 24.86 -37.49
CA GLU A 119 24.00 26.05 -37.10
C GLU A 119 22.48 25.81 -37.00
N ASP A 120 21.91 25.03 -37.93
CA ASP A 120 20.48 24.74 -37.96
C ASP A 120 20.07 23.78 -36.83
N LEU A 121 20.97 22.86 -36.44
CA LEU A 121 20.76 21.99 -35.27
C LEU A 121 20.70 22.80 -33.97
N VAL A 122 21.55 23.82 -33.85
CA VAL A 122 21.54 24.73 -32.69
C VAL A 122 20.24 25.53 -32.66
N LYS A 123 19.80 26.10 -33.79
CA LYS A 123 18.54 26.85 -33.88
C LYS A 123 17.32 25.98 -33.59
N ALA A 124 17.26 24.76 -34.14
CA ALA A 124 16.18 23.81 -33.88
C ALA A 124 16.13 23.42 -32.39
N ARG A 125 17.29 23.21 -31.75
CA ARG A 125 17.37 22.92 -30.31
C ARG A 125 16.87 24.10 -29.48
N GLU A 126 17.23 25.33 -29.83
CA GLU A 126 16.77 26.52 -29.12
C GLU A 126 15.25 26.74 -29.29
N HIS A 127 14.70 26.42 -30.46
CA HIS A 127 13.25 26.45 -30.68
C HIS A 127 12.51 25.45 -29.78
N LEU A 128 13.01 24.20 -29.71
CA LEU A 128 12.44 23.18 -28.82
C LEU A 128 12.61 23.54 -27.33
N LYS A 129 13.70 24.22 -26.98
CA LYS A 129 13.93 24.70 -25.61
C LYS A 129 12.88 25.70 -25.16
N GLN A 130 12.45 26.62 -26.03
CA GLN A 130 11.36 27.56 -25.73
C GLN A 130 10.07 26.80 -25.42
N TYR A 131 9.76 25.78 -26.21
CA TYR A 131 8.57 24.96 -25.98
C TYR A 131 8.64 24.16 -24.67
N VAL A 132 9.80 23.58 -24.35
CA VAL A 132 10.02 22.91 -23.06
C VAL A 132 9.79 23.87 -21.89
N GLN A 133 10.23 25.12 -21.99
CA GLN A 133 9.96 26.13 -20.96
C GLN A 133 8.46 26.39 -20.79
N CYS A 134 7.70 26.50 -21.89
CA CYS A 134 6.23 26.63 -21.83
C CYS A 134 5.56 25.40 -21.18
N LEU A 135 6.04 24.18 -21.45
CA LEU A 135 5.54 22.97 -20.80
C LEU A 135 5.80 22.98 -19.29
N MET A 136 6.97 23.47 -18.87
CA MET A 136 7.30 23.59 -17.45
C MET A 136 6.43 24.62 -16.73
N GLU A 137 6.10 25.73 -17.39
CA GLU A 137 5.15 26.74 -16.89
C GLU A 137 3.72 26.19 -16.80
N SER A 138 3.36 25.28 -17.69
CA SER A 138 2.05 24.63 -17.75
C SER A 138 1.96 23.35 -16.91
N GLU A 139 2.97 23.08 -16.06
CA GLU A 139 3.08 21.87 -15.22
C GLU A 139 3.07 20.53 -15.98
N SER A 140 3.35 20.56 -17.28
CA SER A 140 3.50 19.37 -18.14
C SER A 140 4.92 18.78 -18.03
N TYR A 141 5.23 18.29 -16.83
CA TYR A 141 6.58 17.87 -16.49
C TYR A 141 7.05 16.61 -17.22
N VAL A 142 6.16 15.63 -17.43
CA VAL A 142 6.50 14.37 -18.09
C VAL A 142 6.87 14.60 -19.55
N THR A 143 6.07 15.41 -20.26
CA THR A 143 6.31 15.76 -21.66
C THR A 143 7.60 16.58 -21.79
N ALA A 144 7.81 17.55 -20.89
CA ALA A 144 9.05 18.33 -20.83
C ALA A 144 10.29 17.44 -20.67
N VAL A 145 10.31 16.52 -19.70
CA VAL A 145 11.44 15.61 -19.49
C VAL A 145 11.68 14.70 -20.70
N ASN A 146 10.63 14.20 -21.36
CA ASN A 146 10.78 13.41 -22.57
C ASN A 146 11.48 14.18 -23.69
N LEU A 147 11.11 15.45 -23.92
CA LEU A 147 11.77 16.29 -24.92
C LEU A 147 13.21 16.64 -24.54
N ILE A 148 13.45 16.98 -23.28
CA ILE A 148 14.79 17.27 -22.74
C ILE A 148 15.73 16.09 -22.99
N THR A 149 15.32 14.90 -22.57
CA THR A 149 16.13 13.69 -22.67
C THR A 149 16.31 13.22 -24.11
N ARG A 150 15.28 13.34 -24.96
CA ARG A 150 15.34 12.93 -26.37
C ARG A 150 16.23 13.83 -27.23
N PHE A 151 16.12 15.15 -27.05
CA PHE A 151 16.81 16.13 -27.89
C PHE A 151 18.07 16.70 -27.24
N SER A 152 18.46 16.19 -26.06
CA SER A 152 19.61 16.64 -25.29
C SER A 152 19.58 18.15 -25.02
N ILE A 153 18.43 18.66 -24.55
CA ILE A 153 18.23 20.10 -24.31
C ILE A 153 18.74 20.45 -22.90
N GLN A 154 19.68 21.38 -22.82
CA GLN A 154 20.16 21.92 -21.54
C GLN A 154 19.35 23.18 -21.19
N CYS A 155 18.37 23.05 -20.30
CA CYS A 155 17.52 24.16 -19.88
C CYS A 155 17.11 24.15 -18.41
N CYS A 156 17.54 23.14 -17.65
CA CYS A 156 17.09 22.92 -16.28
C CYS A 156 18.28 22.73 -15.35
N ASP A 157 18.13 23.20 -14.12
CA ASP A 157 19.07 23.04 -13.01
C ASP A 157 18.47 22.16 -11.91
N GLU A 158 19.14 22.09 -10.75
CA GLU A 158 18.66 21.32 -9.59
C GLU A 158 17.28 21.79 -9.07
N SER A 159 16.89 23.05 -9.31
CA SER A 159 15.59 23.57 -8.91
C SER A 159 14.45 22.82 -9.62
N PHE A 160 14.68 22.42 -10.88
CA PHE A 160 13.72 21.63 -11.63
C PHE A 160 13.50 20.24 -11.02
N LEU A 161 14.57 19.58 -10.57
CA LEU A 161 14.46 18.30 -9.87
C LEU A 161 13.59 18.41 -8.63
N THR A 162 13.78 19.48 -7.86
CA THR A 162 13.00 19.74 -6.64
C THR A 162 11.51 19.90 -6.99
N LYS A 163 11.18 20.66 -8.04
CA LYS A 163 9.79 20.80 -8.53
C LYS A 163 9.18 19.47 -8.97
N LEU A 164 9.94 18.60 -9.63
CA LEU A 164 9.45 17.28 -10.05
C LEU A 164 9.09 16.40 -8.85
N ILE A 165 9.91 16.43 -7.79
CA ILE A 165 9.69 15.65 -6.58
C ILE A 165 8.48 16.20 -5.80
N GLU A 166 8.39 17.53 -5.65
CA GLU A 166 7.27 18.20 -4.95
C GLU A 166 5.92 17.94 -5.62
N ASN A 167 5.89 17.92 -6.95
CA ASN A 167 4.69 17.60 -7.74
C ASN A 167 4.46 16.09 -7.92
N ASN A 168 5.19 15.24 -7.19
CA ASN A 168 5.05 13.78 -7.22
C ASN A 168 5.29 13.13 -8.61
N HIS A 169 6.07 13.78 -9.48
CA HIS A 169 6.51 13.24 -10.78
C HIS A 169 7.85 12.51 -10.66
N LEU A 170 7.87 11.47 -9.83
CA LEU A 170 9.10 10.76 -9.44
C LEU A 170 9.79 10.04 -10.60
N GLU A 171 9.03 9.37 -11.47
CA GLU A 171 9.62 8.66 -12.63
C GLU A 171 10.24 9.64 -13.64
N ALA A 172 9.64 10.82 -13.81
CA ALA A 172 10.21 11.88 -14.63
C ALA A 172 11.49 12.45 -14.01
N ALA A 173 11.51 12.61 -12.68
CA ALA A 173 12.71 13.03 -11.93
C ALA A 173 13.86 12.02 -12.09
N GLU A 174 13.57 10.74 -11.93
CA GLU A 174 14.54 9.65 -12.12
C GLU A 174 15.08 9.65 -13.56
N LYS A 175 14.20 9.71 -14.56
CA LYS A 175 14.59 9.76 -15.98
C LYS A 175 15.48 10.97 -16.30
N TRP A 176 15.13 12.14 -15.77
CA TRP A 176 15.91 13.35 -15.97
C TRP A 176 17.27 13.27 -15.28
N ALA A 177 17.35 12.76 -14.06
CA ALA A 177 18.61 12.58 -13.34
C ALA A 177 19.57 11.64 -14.08
N VAL A 178 19.07 10.53 -14.62
CA VAL A 178 19.86 9.60 -15.44
C VAL A 178 20.44 10.29 -16.68
N PHE A 179 19.65 11.14 -17.35
CA PHE A 179 20.11 11.91 -18.50
C PHE A 179 21.19 12.94 -18.14
N MET A 180 21.06 13.62 -17.01
CA MET A 180 22.05 14.59 -16.53
C MET A 180 23.37 13.93 -16.10
N GLY A 181 23.30 12.66 -15.68
CA GLY A 181 24.45 11.85 -15.35
C GLY A 181 24.63 11.62 -13.86
N LYS A 182 25.76 11.01 -13.50
CA LYS A 182 26.03 10.44 -12.18
C LYS A 182 25.83 11.42 -11.02
N GLU A 183 26.33 12.65 -11.14
CA GLU A 183 26.19 13.67 -10.10
C GLU A 183 24.73 13.96 -9.76
N MET A 184 23.86 14.03 -10.78
CA MET A 184 22.44 14.27 -10.58
C MET A 184 21.72 13.04 -10.01
N ILE A 185 22.16 11.83 -10.35
CA ILE A 185 21.67 10.59 -9.74
C ILE A 185 21.99 10.60 -8.22
N CYS A 186 23.18 11.03 -7.82
CA CYS A 186 23.53 11.14 -6.41
C CYS A 186 22.68 12.20 -5.69
N LEU A 187 22.39 13.33 -6.33
CA LEU A 187 21.52 14.38 -5.79
C LEU A 187 20.08 13.90 -5.58
N ILE A 188 19.47 13.18 -6.54
CA ILE A 188 18.11 12.65 -6.36
C ILE A 188 18.06 11.59 -5.26
N ILE A 189 19.09 10.74 -5.13
CA ILE A 189 19.19 9.77 -4.04
C ILE A 189 19.24 10.50 -2.70
N GLN A 190 20.08 11.54 -2.55
CA GLN A 190 20.14 12.33 -1.33
C GLN A 190 18.79 12.96 -0.99
N LYS A 191 18.12 13.60 -1.96
CA LYS A 191 16.77 14.16 -1.75
C LYS A 191 15.79 13.09 -1.31
N TYR A 192 15.81 11.89 -1.90
CA TYR A 192 14.97 10.76 -1.49
C TYR A 192 15.25 10.27 -0.06
N LEU A 193 16.50 10.33 0.41
CA LEU A 193 16.83 10.03 1.80
C LEU A 193 16.23 11.07 2.74
N ASP A 194 16.33 12.36 2.39
CA ASP A 194 15.80 13.46 3.20
C ASP A 194 14.27 13.37 3.36
N ILE A 195 13.55 13.03 2.29
CA ILE A 195 12.09 12.81 2.32
C ILE A 195 11.67 11.41 2.77
N LYS A 196 12.60 10.56 3.23
CA LYS A 196 12.38 9.18 3.69
C LYS A 196 11.77 8.23 2.65
N MET A 197 12.01 8.45 1.36
CA MET A 197 11.63 7.57 0.25
C MET A 197 12.67 6.46 0.01
N LEU A 198 12.99 5.72 1.08
CA LEU A 198 14.10 4.76 1.14
C LEU A 198 14.02 3.62 0.11
N LYS A 199 12.81 3.24 -0.32
CA LYS A 199 12.61 2.19 -1.33
C LYS A 199 13.18 2.62 -2.68
N ARG A 200 12.78 3.79 -3.18
CA ARG A 200 13.21 4.34 -4.47
C ARG A 200 14.71 4.66 -4.44
N ALA A 201 15.20 5.24 -3.35
CA ALA A 201 16.63 5.46 -3.13
C ALA A 201 17.45 4.16 -3.26
N ASN A 202 17.03 3.08 -2.60
CA ASN A 202 17.71 1.78 -2.68
C ASN A 202 17.61 1.14 -4.08
N GLU A 203 16.50 1.36 -4.80
CA GLU A 203 16.35 0.89 -6.18
C GLU A 203 17.32 1.61 -7.12
N LEU A 204 17.45 2.94 -7.03
CA LEU A 204 18.40 3.72 -7.82
C LEU A 204 19.86 3.36 -7.53
N VAL A 205 20.22 3.23 -6.25
CA VAL A 205 21.59 2.82 -5.85
C VAL A 205 21.97 1.48 -6.48
N LYS A 206 21.03 0.52 -6.53
CA LYS A 206 21.25 -0.79 -7.14
C LYS A 206 21.28 -0.75 -8.67
N GLN A 207 20.43 0.07 -9.29
CA GLN A 207 20.36 0.18 -10.75
C GLN A 207 21.62 0.82 -11.36
N HIS A 208 22.28 1.71 -10.61
CA HIS A 208 23.45 2.46 -11.07
C HIS A 208 24.76 2.06 -10.37
N ASP A 209 24.78 0.94 -9.66
CA ASP A 209 25.95 0.41 -8.95
C ASP A 209 26.63 1.41 -7.98
N LEU A 210 25.84 2.29 -7.35
CA LEU A 210 26.34 3.36 -6.44
C LEU A 210 26.49 2.90 -4.98
N THR A 211 26.73 1.61 -4.76
CA THR A 211 26.76 1.04 -3.40
C THR A 211 27.95 1.56 -2.58
N GLU A 212 29.06 1.93 -3.23
CA GLU A 212 30.23 2.52 -2.55
C GLU A 212 29.98 3.96 -2.08
N GLU A 213 29.21 4.75 -2.84
CA GLU A 213 28.86 6.14 -2.51
C GLU A 213 27.76 6.22 -1.45
N PHE A 214 26.87 5.21 -1.44
CA PHE A 214 25.72 5.15 -0.55
C PHE A 214 25.65 3.80 0.19
N PRO A 215 26.67 3.47 1.01
CA PRO A 215 26.76 2.15 1.65
C PRO A 215 25.59 1.89 2.62
N ASP A 216 25.08 2.94 3.25
CA ASP A 216 24.07 2.83 4.29
C ASP A 216 22.64 2.74 3.75
N VAL A 217 22.38 3.12 2.49
CA VAL A 217 21.02 3.26 1.95
C VAL A 217 20.26 1.92 1.94
N ASN A 218 20.95 0.84 1.59
CA ASN A 218 20.34 -0.49 1.62
C ASN A 218 20.03 -0.94 3.05
N TYR A 219 20.90 -0.61 4.02
CA TYR A 219 20.66 -0.88 5.43
C TYR A 219 19.45 -0.07 5.94
N LEU A 220 19.44 1.25 5.74
CA LEU A 220 18.36 2.16 6.13
C LEU A 220 17.00 1.73 5.54
N TYR A 221 16.99 1.31 4.27
CA TYR A 221 15.79 0.76 3.65
C TYR A 221 15.29 -0.49 4.39
N LYS A 222 16.16 -1.47 4.63
CA LYS A 222 15.80 -2.71 5.33
C LYS A 222 15.37 -2.44 6.77
N GLU A 223 16.06 -1.56 7.47
CA GLU A 223 15.74 -1.08 8.81
C GLU A 223 14.33 -0.47 8.85
N SER A 224 13.98 0.39 7.90
CA SER A 224 12.64 0.99 7.81
C SER A 224 11.53 -0.03 7.55
N VAL A 225 11.82 -1.08 6.78
CA VAL A 225 10.88 -2.18 6.51
C VAL A 225 10.70 -3.03 7.76
N LEU A 226 11.79 -3.33 8.47
CA LEU A 226 11.77 -4.06 9.75
C LEU A 226 10.96 -3.32 10.79
N LYS A 227 11.20 -2.01 10.96
CA LYS A 227 10.42 -1.16 11.87
C LYS A 227 8.92 -1.23 11.58
N LYS A 228 8.52 -1.08 10.31
CA LYS A 228 7.11 -1.19 9.89
C LYS A 228 6.51 -2.57 10.13
N LEU A 229 7.29 -3.65 10.08
CA LEU A 229 6.84 -5.00 10.38
C LEU A 229 6.69 -5.23 11.90
N ALA A 230 7.65 -4.74 12.68
CA ALA A 230 7.62 -4.77 14.15
C ALA A 230 6.44 -3.97 14.70
N GLU A 231 6.18 -2.76 14.20
CA GLU A 231 5.01 -1.94 14.55
C GLU A 231 3.67 -2.65 14.27
N LYS A 232 3.65 -3.56 13.29
CA LYS A 232 2.47 -4.40 12.96
C LYS A 232 2.43 -5.72 13.73
N GLY A 233 3.43 -6.00 14.57
CA GLY A 233 3.57 -7.26 15.29
C GLY A 233 3.93 -8.47 14.41
N CYS A 234 4.40 -8.25 13.18
CA CYS A 234 4.76 -9.31 12.23
C CYS A 234 6.21 -9.80 12.43
N TRP A 235 6.53 -10.29 13.62
CA TRP A 235 7.90 -10.61 14.04
C TRP A 235 8.56 -11.73 13.22
N ASP A 236 7.83 -12.77 12.84
CA ASP A 236 8.42 -13.89 12.08
C ASP A 236 8.86 -13.44 10.68
N ILE A 237 8.08 -12.57 10.05
CA ILE A 237 8.38 -11.99 8.75
C ILE A 237 9.58 -11.02 8.85
N ALA A 238 9.67 -10.30 9.96
CA ALA A 238 10.80 -9.41 10.26
C ALA A 238 12.09 -10.23 10.47
N GLU A 239 12.02 -11.31 11.24
CA GLU A 239 13.14 -12.21 11.52
C GLU A 239 13.72 -12.82 10.23
N VAL A 240 12.87 -13.35 9.34
CA VAL A 240 13.31 -13.89 8.04
C VAL A 240 14.07 -12.86 7.20
N ARG A 241 13.67 -11.58 7.27
CA ARG A 241 14.34 -10.50 6.55
C ARG A 241 15.66 -10.07 7.19
N ALA A 242 15.74 -10.09 8.53
CA ALA A 242 16.93 -9.72 9.28
C ALA A 242 18.01 -10.82 9.32
N LYS A 243 17.62 -12.10 9.12
CA LYS A 243 18.47 -13.30 9.30
C LYS A 243 19.87 -13.24 8.69
N LYS A 244 20.06 -12.53 7.58
CA LYS A 244 21.36 -12.46 6.88
C LYS A 244 22.33 -11.44 7.48
N GLU A 245 21.84 -10.49 8.27
CA GLU A 245 22.62 -9.34 8.73
C GLU A 245 22.49 -9.19 10.25
N THR A 246 23.59 -9.39 10.97
CA THR A 246 23.63 -9.33 12.43
C THR A 246 23.08 -8.01 12.98
N LYS A 247 23.48 -6.86 12.39
CA LYS A 247 23.00 -5.53 12.80
C LYS A 247 21.49 -5.36 12.67
N LEU A 248 20.87 -5.93 11.63
CA LEU A 248 19.41 -5.88 11.46
C LEU A 248 18.70 -6.79 12.46
N MET A 249 19.34 -7.89 12.86
CA MET A 249 18.82 -8.77 13.91
C MET A 249 18.92 -8.09 15.28
N GLU A 250 20.03 -7.45 15.59
CA GLU A 250 20.22 -6.61 16.78
C GLU A 250 19.17 -5.49 16.85
N TYR A 251 18.91 -4.83 15.72
CA TYR A 251 17.85 -3.82 15.63
C TYR A 251 16.45 -4.42 15.85
N LEU A 252 16.18 -5.62 15.33
CA LEU A 252 14.91 -6.31 15.56
C LEU A 252 14.71 -6.66 17.04
N VAL A 253 15.77 -7.10 17.72
CA VAL A 253 15.77 -7.36 19.16
C VAL A 253 15.51 -6.08 19.95
N TYR A 254 16.18 -4.98 19.58
CA TYR A 254 15.92 -3.66 20.17
C TYR A 254 14.45 -3.23 20.00
N LEU A 255 13.89 -3.36 18.79
CA LEU A 255 12.48 -3.05 18.54
C LEU A 255 11.53 -3.92 19.36
N ALA A 256 11.85 -5.21 19.54
CA ALA A 256 11.07 -6.12 20.38
C ALA A 256 11.12 -5.72 21.86
N MET A 257 12.30 -5.31 22.35
CA MET A 257 12.50 -4.83 23.72
C MET A 257 11.72 -3.54 23.99
N GLU A 258 11.86 -2.53 23.13
CA GLU A 258 11.11 -1.26 23.22
C GLU A 258 9.59 -1.47 23.16
N ALA A 259 9.15 -2.45 22.37
CA ALA A 259 7.73 -2.80 22.27
C ALA A 259 7.23 -3.70 23.43
N GLY A 260 8.11 -4.08 24.38
CA GLY A 260 7.78 -4.90 25.54
C GLY A 260 7.63 -6.40 25.27
N TYR A 261 8.11 -6.90 24.12
CA TYR A 261 8.06 -8.31 23.72
C TYR A 261 9.28 -9.07 24.24
N MET A 262 9.47 -9.12 25.56
CA MET A 262 10.64 -9.77 26.20
C MET A 262 10.79 -11.24 25.82
N GLU A 263 9.69 -11.97 25.61
CA GLU A 263 9.72 -13.36 25.14
C GLU A 263 10.34 -13.49 23.74
N LYS A 264 10.04 -12.55 22.84
CA LYS A 264 10.62 -12.53 21.49
C LYS A 264 12.09 -12.12 21.56
N VAL A 265 12.47 -11.25 22.50
CA VAL A 265 13.87 -10.89 22.77
C VAL A 265 14.65 -12.14 23.19
N GLU A 266 14.16 -12.90 24.17
CA GLU A 266 14.80 -14.15 24.61
C GLU A 266 14.89 -15.18 23.47
N GLU A 267 13.80 -15.38 22.72
CA GLU A 267 13.77 -16.31 21.58
C GLU A 267 14.82 -15.95 20.52
N LEU A 268 14.90 -14.67 20.14
CA LEU A 268 15.87 -14.17 19.17
C LEU A 268 17.30 -14.25 19.71
N CYS A 269 17.50 -13.95 21.00
CA CYS A 269 18.82 -14.03 21.62
C CYS A 269 19.36 -15.45 21.68
N GLN A 270 18.54 -16.42 22.07
CA GLN A 270 18.92 -17.84 22.10
C GLN A 270 19.16 -18.38 20.69
N ARG A 271 18.33 -18.00 19.71
CA ARG A 271 18.42 -18.52 18.34
C ARG A 271 19.63 -17.98 17.58
N TYR A 272 20.04 -16.74 17.84
CA TYR A 272 21.10 -16.05 17.11
C TYR A 272 22.33 -15.71 17.97
N SER A 273 22.39 -16.20 19.21
CA SER A 273 23.47 -15.95 20.17
C SER A 273 23.76 -14.46 20.41
N LEU A 274 22.69 -13.65 20.59
CA LEU A 274 22.76 -12.19 20.78
C LEU A 274 22.71 -11.75 22.26
N GLU A 275 22.94 -12.68 23.19
CA GLU A 275 22.86 -12.45 24.64
C GLU A 275 23.80 -11.32 25.11
N GLY A 276 25.00 -11.22 24.52
CA GLY A 276 25.95 -10.15 24.84
C GLY A 276 25.48 -8.74 24.43
N TYR A 277 24.67 -8.62 23.37
CA TYR A 277 24.14 -7.35 22.90
C TYR A 277 23.02 -6.84 23.81
N VAL A 278 22.10 -7.72 24.21
CA VAL A 278 21.02 -7.36 25.15
C VAL A 278 21.58 -6.93 26.50
N ASN A 279 22.57 -7.65 27.02
CA ASN A 279 23.24 -7.27 28.28
C ASN A 279 23.96 -5.91 28.20
N SER A 280 24.32 -5.44 27.00
CA SER A 280 24.92 -4.10 26.81
C SER A 280 23.89 -2.97 26.72
N LEU A 281 22.63 -3.29 26.38
CA LEU A 281 21.54 -2.33 26.24
C LEU A 281 20.73 -2.13 27.51
N VAL A 282 20.85 -3.04 28.48
CA VAL A 282 20.16 -2.98 29.77
C VAL A 282 21.10 -2.33 30.79
N PRO A 283 20.87 -1.09 31.23
CA PRO A 283 21.49 -0.59 32.45
C PRO A 283 21.06 -1.49 33.61
N GLU A 284 22.00 -1.92 34.44
CA GLU A 284 21.69 -2.61 35.70
C GLU A 284 20.64 -1.79 36.47
N GLU A 285 19.49 -2.42 36.72
CA GLU A 285 18.36 -1.97 37.54
C GLU A 285 17.51 -0.78 37.02
N ILE A 286 16.49 -1.08 36.20
CA ILE A 286 15.16 -0.47 36.36
C ILE A 286 14.12 -1.59 36.39
N CYS A 287 13.86 -2.11 37.58
CA CYS A 287 12.71 -2.94 37.86
C CYS A 287 11.47 -2.01 37.92
N CYS A 288 10.87 -1.73 36.76
CA CYS A 288 9.54 -1.13 36.72
C CYS A 288 8.54 -2.24 37.03
N GLY A 289 7.79 -2.11 38.13
CA GLY A 289 6.68 -3.02 38.46
C GLY A 289 5.80 -3.23 37.22
N SER A 290 5.57 -4.50 36.86
CA SER A 290 5.01 -4.84 35.55
C SER A 290 3.64 -4.19 35.32
N ASP A 291 3.48 -3.51 34.18
CA ASP A 291 2.18 -3.01 33.68
C ASP A 291 1.15 -4.14 33.42
N TYR A 292 1.55 -5.40 33.63
CA TYR A 292 0.83 -6.61 33.29
C TYR A 292 0.68 -7.53 34.51
N LEU A 293 -0.45 -8.25 34.54
CA LEU A 293 -0.72 -9.28 35.52
C LEU A 293 0.13 -10.53 35.27
N ASP A 294 0.72 -11.07 36.33
CA ASP A 294 1.34 -12.40 36.34
C ASP A 294 0.36 -13.42 36.94
N LEU A 295 0.32 -14.62 36.36
CA LEU A 295 -0.45 -15.75 36.87
C LEU A 295 -0.04 -16.10 38.31
N LYS A 296 1.25 -15.95 38.64
CA LYS A 296 1.80 -16.21 39.98
C LYS A 296 1.27 -15.26 41.05
N GLU A 297 0.85 -14.06 40.66
CA GLU A 297 0.29 -13.06 41.58
C GLU A 297 -1.21 -13.29 41.84
N LEU A 298 -1.90 -13.98 40.92
CA LEU A 298 -3.35 -14.13 40.96
C LEU A 298 -3.82 -15.45 41.60
N VAL A 299 -3.08 -16.56 41.47
CA VAL A 299 -3.46 -17.85 42.10
C VAL A 299 -2.25 -18.74 42.41
N LEU A 300 -2.32 -19.44 43.56
CA LEU A 300 -1.55 -20.63 43.95
C LEU A 300 -2.31 -21.90 43.50
N GLU A 301 -1.94 -22.51 42.36
CA GLU A 301 -2.07 -23.94 42.02
C GLU A 301 -1.62 -24.17 40.56
N ASP A 302 -1.01 -25.33 40.30
CA ASP A 302 -0.42 -25.69 39.01
C ASP A 302 -1.47 -25.78 37.88
N ILE A 303 -1.08 -25.48 36.63
CA ILE A 303 -1.92 -25.66 35.45
C ILE A 303 -2.14 -27.16 35.20
N ILE A 304 -3.35 -27.65 35.44
CA ILE A 304 -3.70 -29.06 35.22
C ILE A 304 -4.03 -29.28 33.74
N TRP A 305 -3.21 -30.07 33.07
CA TRP A 305 -3.48 -30.54 31.71
C TRP A 305 -4.36 -31.80 31.76
N VAL A 306 -5.38 -31.85 30.89
CA VAL A 306 -6.33 -32.96 30.82
C VAL A 306 -6.31 -33.56 29.42
N ASP A 307 -5.57 -34.65 29.26
CA ASP A 307 -5.45 -35.43 28.03
C ASP A 307 -5.88 -36.91 28.19
N GLU A 308 -6.20 -37.34 29.40
CA GLU A 308 -6.66 -38.70 29.72
C GLU A 308 -8.10 -38.72 30.28
N ILE A 309 -8.76 -39.87 30.15
CA ILE A 309 -10.17 -40.05 30.57
C ILE A 309 -10.34 -39.83 32.08
N ASP A 310 -9.41 -40.33 32.90
CA ASP A 310 -9.45 -40.15 34.35
C ASP A 310 -9.27 -38.68 34.75
N GLY A 311 -8.37 -37.97 34.05
CA GLY A 311 -8.20 -36.52 34.18
C GLY A 311 -9.49 -35.77 33.85
N LEU A 312 -10.21 -36.19 32.81
CA LEU A 312 -11.49 -35.59 32.43
C LEU A 312 -12.58 -35.81 33.48
N LEU A 313 -12.69 -37.00 34.05
CA LEU A 313 -13.66 -37.30 35.11
C LEU A 313 -13.39 -36.45 36.36
N ASN A 314 -12.13 -36.32 36.75
CA ASN A 314 -11.71 -35.47 37.87
C ASN A 314 -12.02 -33.99 37.60
N ALA A 315 -11.73 -33.51 36.39
CA ALA A 315 -12.04 -32.14 35.99
C ALA A 315 -13.56 -31.87 36.03
N ILE A 316 -14.39 -32.80 35.54
CA ILE A 316 -15.86 -32.67 35.59
C ILE A 316 -16.33 -32.56 37.04
N SER A 317 -15.89 -33.45 37.92
CA SER A 317 -16.29 -33.43 39.34
C SER A 317 -15.86 -32.13 40.04
N TYR A 318 -14.68 -31.60 39.71
CA TYR A 318 -14.21 -30.32 40.24
C TYR A 318 -15.06 -29.15 39.72
N ILE A 319 -15.29 -29.08 38.41
CA ILE A 319 -16.12 -28.06 37.74
C ILE A 319 -17.54 -28.07 38.31
N GLU A 320 -18.15 -29.23 38.53
CA GLU A 320 -19.50 -29.36 39.12
C GLU A 320 -19.58 -28.85 40.56
N ALA A 321 -18.48 -28.91 41.32
CA ALA A 321 -18.41 -28.37 42.68
C ALA A 321 -18.23 -26.84 42.70
N CYS A 322 -17.78 -26.22 41.61
CA CYS A 322 -17.54 -24.79 41.51
C CYS A 322 -18.84 -23.99 41.31
N LYS A 323 -19.01 -22.91 42.07
CA LYS A 323 -20.15 -21.98 41.92
C LYS A 323 -19.94 -20.98 40.77
N ILE A 324 -18.69 -20.65 40.47
CA ILE A 324 -18.28 -19.65 39.48
C ILE A 324 -17.10 -20.24 38.72
N ILE A 325 -17.13 -20.13 37.39
CA ILE A 325 -16.10 -20.66 36.50
C ILE A 325 -15.79 -19.61 35.46
N GLY A 326 -14.51 -19.26 35.32
CA GLY A 326 -14.00 -18.49 34.19
C GLY A 326 -13.75 -19.44 33.03
N VAL A 327 -14.32 -19.16 31.86
CA VAL A 327 -14.15 -19.98 30.66
C VAL A 327 -13.58 -19.12 29.57
N ASP A 328 -12.45 -19.55 29.03
CA ASP A 328 -11.85 -18.98 27.83
C ASP A 328 -11.46 -20.11 26.85
N CYS A 329 -11.35 -19.78 25.57
CA CYS A 329 -11.06 -20.75 24.51
C CYS A 329 -10.13 -20.15 23.47
N GLU A 330 -9.09 -20.90 23.12
CA GLU A 330 -8.16 -20.53 22.05
C GLU A 330 -8.53 -21.25 20.75
N TRP A 331 -8.43 -20.57 19.61
CA TRP A 331 -8.84 -21.11 18.31
C TRP A 331 -7.83 -20.86 17.20
N LYS A 332 -7.86 -21.74 16.19
CA LYS A 332 -7.17 -21.52 14.93
C LYS A 332 -7.74 -20.27 14.23
N PRO A 333 -6.90 -19.34 13.73
CA PRO A 333 -7.38 -18.23 12.91
C PRO A 333 -7.96 -18.73 11.58
N ASN A 334 -9.17 -18.28 11.24
CA ASN A 334 -9.79 -18.56 9.93
C ASN A 334 -9.34 -17.51 8.91
N PHE A 335 -8.54 -17.93 7.93
CA PHE A 335 -8.05 -17.06 6.85
C PHE A 335 -8.92 -17.09 5.59
N GLU A 336 -9.99 -17.90 5.57
CA GLU A 336 -10.90 -17.98 4.43
C GLU A 336 -11.92 -16.84 4.43
N LYS A 337 -11.86 -16.00 3.39
CA LYS A 337 -12.76 -14.87 3.18
C LYS A 337 -14.21 -15.40 3.03
N GLY A 338 -15.04 -15.20 4.05
CA GLY A 338 -16.45 -15.63 4.06
C GLY A 338 -16.76 -16.87 4.91
N SER A 339 -15.79 -17.43 5.64
CA SER A 339 -16.05 -18.51 6.60
C SER A 339 -16.98 -18.04 7.73
N LYS A 340 -17.86 -18.93 8.22
CA LYS A 340 -18.73 -18.65 9.36
C LYS A 340 -17.88 -18.27 10.59
N PRO A 341 -18.28 -17.26 11.39
CA PRO A 341 -17.59 -16.95 12.63
C PRO A 341 -17.57 -18.17 13.56
N ASN A 342 -16.50 -18.30 14.36
CA ASN A 342 -16.39 -19.35 15.37
C ASN A 342 -17.62 -19.31 16.29
N LYS A 343 -18.12 -20.49 16.68
CA LYS A 343 -19.42 -20.66 17.36
C LYS A 343 -19.58 -19.68 18.53
N SER A 344 -20.64 -18.88 18.50
CA SER A 344 -21.05 -18.07 19.66
C SER A 344 -21.85 -18.96 20.62
N TYR A 345 -21.39 -19.06 21.86
CA TYR A 345 -22.14 -19.76 22.92
C TYR A 345 -23.17 -18.79 23.51
N GLU A 346 -24.46 -18.99 23.18
CA GLU A 346 -25.55 -18.14 23.68
C GLU A 346 -25.77 -18.25 25.20
N MET A 347 -25.15 -19.24 25.88
CA MET A 347 -25.36 -19.54 27.29
C MET A 347 -24.29 -18.99 28.25
N LEU A 348 -23.24 -18.33 27.75
CA LEU A 348 -22.16 -17.79 28.58
C LEU A 348 -22.36 -16.30 28.88
N LEU A 349 -22.03 -15.91 30.12
CA LEU A 349 -22.02 -14.50 30.52
C LEU A 349 -20.82 -13.81 29.88
N ASP A 350 -21.08 -12.92 28.93
CA ASP A 350 -20.06 -12.08 28.32
C ASP A 350 -19.72 -10.93 29.28
N ILE A 351 -18.59 -11.06 29.98
CA ILE A 351 -18.16 -10.10 31.00
C ILE A 351 -17.95 -8.69 30.41
N GLN A 352 -17.58 -8.58 29.13
CA GLN A 352 -17.36 -7.27 28.49
C GLN A 352 -18.68 -6.51 28.28
N LYS A 353 -19.78 -7.22 28.01
CA LYS A 353 -21.11 -6.61 27.85
C LYS A 353 -21.65 -6.00 29.14
N LEU A 354 -21.10 -6.37 30.29
CA LEU A 354 -21.46 -5.78 31.58
C LEU A 354 -20.91 -4.35 31.73
N PHE A 355 -19.88 -3.97 30.97
CA PHE A 355 -19.21 -2.67 31.10
C PHE A 355 -19.44 -1.80 29.85
N LYS A 356 -20.46 -0.93 29.91
CA LYS A 356 -20.66 0.11 28.89
C LYS A 356 -19.47 1.09 28.93
N GLY A 357 -18.69 1.16 27.85
CA GLY A 357 -17.61 2.13 27.67
C GLY A 357 -16.19 1.61 27.99
N ALA A 358 -15.99 0.31 28.24
CA ALA A 358 -14.64 -0.24 28.30
C ALA A 358 -14.05 -0.38 26.89
N THR A 359 -13.03 0.42 26.56
CA THR A 359 -12.24 0.28 25.33
C THR A 359 -11.06 -0.67 25.59
N GLY A 360 -10.74 -1.52 24.61
CA GLY A 360 -9.51 -2.34 24.67
C GLY A 360 -9.65 -3.81 25.08
N GLY A 361 -10.85 -4.40 25.10
CA GLY A 361 -11.07 -5.83 25.35
C GLY A 361 -10.76 -6.27 26.79
N LEU A 362 -10.49 -7.57 27.02
CA LEU A 362 -10.28 -8.13 28.36
C LEU A 362 -9.10 -7.48 29.09
N SER A 363 -7.99 -7.23 28.40
CA SER A 363 -6.82 -6.52 28.95
C SER A 363 -7.15 -5.09 29.42
N GLY A 364 -7.96 -4.35 28.65
CA GLY A 364 -8.40 -3.01 29.04
C GLY A 364 -9.35 -3.03 30.24
N LEU A 365 -10.24 -4.03 30.29
CA LEU A 365 -11.12 -4.26 31.42
C LEU A 365 -10.33 -4.63 32.68
N SER A 366 -9.34 -5.52 32.54
CA SER A 366 -8.44 -5.94 33.60
C SER A 366 -7.67 -4.75 34.18
N LYS A 367 -7.06 -3.92 33.33
CA LYS A 367 -6.35 -2.71 33.78
C LYS A 367 -7.25 -1.77 34.58
N LYS A 368 -8.52 -1.64 34.17
CA LYS A 368 -9.50 -0.78 34.86
C LYS A 368 -9.93 -1.32 36.23
N ILE A 369 -10.02 -2.65 36.39
CA ILE A 369 -10.60 -3.28 37.59
C ILE A 369 -9.54 -3.80 38.55
N LEU A 370 -8.48 -4.42 38.01
CA LEU A 370 -7.40 -5.07 38.76
C LEU A 370 -6.12 -4.23 38.81
N GLY A 371 -6.10 -3.04 38.18
CA GLY A 371 -4.95 -2.13 38.17
C GLY A 371 -3.85 -2.48 37.14
N ALA A 372 -3.80 -3.72 36.66
CA ALA A 372 -2.87 -4.19 35.64
C ALA A 372 -3.57 -4.89 34.47
N GLY A 373 -3.00 -4.76 33.27
CA GLY A 373 -3.56 -5.31 32.04
C GLY A 373 -3.12 -6.75 31.78
N LEU A 374 -3.74 -7.39 30.79
CA LEU A 374 -3.22 -8.64 30.23
C LEU A 374 -2.23 -8.34 29.10
N ASN A 375 -1.16 -9.12 29.03
CA ASN A 375 -0.16 -8.98 27.98
C ASN A 375 -0.67 -9.51 26.63
N LYS A 376 -1.13 -8.59 25.76
CA LYS A 376 -1.72 -8.91 24.45
C LYS A 376 -0.74 -9.50 23.44
N THR A 377 0.56 -9.43 23.71
CA THR A 377 1.60 -9.94 22.81
C THR A 377 1.54 -11.47 22.68
N ARG A 378 1.14 -12.16 23.75
CA ARG A 378 0.99 -13.62 23.85
C ARG A 378 -0.16 -14.20 23.00
N ARG A 379 -1.13 -13.36 22.61
CA ARG A 379 -2.29 -13.74 21.80
C ARG A 379 -1.91 -14.16 20.36
N ASN A 380 -0.85 -13.58 19.81
CA ASN A 380 -0.40 -13.82 18.42
C ASN A 380 0.66 -14.93 18.37
N SER A 381 0.33 -16.13 18.86
CA SER A 381 1.20 -17.32 18.79
C SER A 381 0.61 -18.41 17.88
N ASN A 382 1.45 -19.35 17.43
CA ASN A 382 0.98 -20.48 16.62
C ASN A 382 0.31 -21.55 17.50
N TRP A 383 -1.00 -21.45 17.68
CA TRP A 383 -1.81 -22.42 18.43
C TRP A 383 -1.95 -23.80 17.76
N GLU A 384 -1.45 -23.99 16.53
CA GLU A 384 -1.40 -25.30 15.86
C GLU A 384 -0.14 -26.10 16.20
N GLN A 385 0.91 -25.45 16.71
CA GLN A 385 2.16 -26.14 17.07
C GLN A 385 1.93 -27.08 18.25
N ARG A 386 2.51 -28.28 18.19
CA ARG A 386 2.51 -29.26 19.28
C ARG A 386 3.95 -29.73 19.57
N PRO A 387 4.36 -29.86 20.84
CA PRO A 387 3.61 -29.52 22.05
C PRO A 387 3.38 -28.00 22.19
N LEU A 388 2.35 -27.60 22.95
CA LEU A 388 2.14 -26.19 23.30
C LEU A 388 3.28 -25.71 24.20
N THR A 389 3.71 -24.46 24.02
CA THR A 389 4.73 -23.85 24.87
C THR A 389 4.17 -23.56 26.27
N GLN A 390 5.04 -23.45 27.27
CA GLN A 390 4.62 -23.10 28.62
C GLN A 390 3.90 -21.74 28.66
N ASN A 391 4.39 -20.75 27.93
CA ASN A 391 3.77 -19.42 27.84
C ASN A 391 2.38 -19.45 27.21
N GLN A 392 2.13 -20.31 26.22
CA GLN A 392 0.79 -20.50 25.64
C GLN A 392 -0.19 -21.04 26.68
N LYS A 393 0.25 -22.01 27.49
CA LYS A 393 -0.57 -22.55 28.59
C LYS A 393 -0.85 -21.49 29.65
N GLU A 394 0.18 -20.75 30.05
CA GLU A 394 0.06 -19.67 31.05
C GLU A 394 -0.84 -18.54 30.56
N TYR A 395 -0.74 -18.15 29.29
CA TYR A 395 -1.62 -17.15 28.69
C TYR A 395 -3.08 -17.60 28.73
N ALA A 396 -3.38 -18.81 28.22
CA ALA A 396 -4.74 -19.34 28.20
C ALA A 396 -5.32 -19.50 29.62
N ALA A 397 -4.50 -19.92 30.59
CA ALA A 397 -4.90 -20.00 31.98
C ALA A 397 -5.18 -18.62 32.58
N LEU A 398 -4.31 -17.64 32.32
CA LEU A 398 -4.43 -16.27 32.82
C LEU A 398 -5.69 -15.58 32.30
N ASP A 399 -5.98 -15.70 31.00
CA ASP A 399 -7.18 -15.12 30.36
C ASP A 399 -8.47 -15.69 30.98
N ALA A 400 -8.49 -16.98 31.37
CA ALA A 400 -9.61 -17.59 32.07
C ALA A 400 -9.72 -17.18 33.55
N VAL A 401 -8.59 -17.15 34.27
CA VAL A 401 -8.53 -16.84 35.71
C VAL A 401 -8.95 -15.39 35.98
N VAL A 402 -8.49 -14.44 35.16
CA VAL A 402 -8.81 -13.02 35.32
C VAL A 402 -10.32 -12.75 35.31
N LEU A 403 -11.11 -13.56 34.58
CA LEU A 403 -12.57 -13.46 34.59
C LEU A 403 -13.17 -13.66 35.98
N VAL A 404 -12.62 -14.61 36.76
CA VAL A 404 -13.09 -14.91 38.13
C VAL A 404 -12.75 -13.77 39.07
N HIS A 405 -11.54 -13.21 38.97
CA HIS A 405 -11.10 -12.07 39.80
C HIS A 405 -11.92 -10.81 39.48
N ILE A 406 -12.14 -10.52 38.20
CA ILE A 406 -13.01 -9.41 37.77
C ILE A 406 -14.42 -9.60 38.35
N PHE A 407 -15.00 -10.81 38.22
CA PHE A 407 -16.34 -11.08 38.73
C PHE A 407 -16.47 -10.86 40.24
N HIS A 408 -15.50 -11.35 41.03
CA HIS A 408 -15.49 -11.15 42.48
C HIS A 408 -15.34 -9.68 42.87
N HIS A 409 -14.46 -8.94 42.21
CA HIS A 409 -14.26 -7.52 42.46
C HIS A 409 -15.54 -6.70 42.19
N VAL A 410 -16.26 -7.06 41.13
CA VAL A 410 -17.48 -6.35 40.70
C VAL A 410 -18.68 -6.67 41.61
N LYS A 411 -18.79 -7.91 42.09
CA LYS A 411 -19.82 -8.31 43.06
C LYS A 411 -19.69 -7.57 44.40
N GLY A 412 -18.48 -7.09 44.73
CA GLY A 412 -18.17 -6.41 45.99
C GLY A 412 -18.26 -4.88 46.01
N GLN A 413 -18.56 -4.20 44.88
CA GLN A 413 -18.56 -2.73 44.81
C GLN A 413 -19.87 -2.12 44.28
N PRO A 414 -20.51 -1.17 45.00
CA PRO A 414 -21.74 -0.50 44.56
C PRO A 414 -21.54 0.55 43.44
N GLN A 415 -20.29 0.97 43.21
CA GLN A 415 -19.90 2.06 42.31
C GLN A 415 -19.90 1.69 40.81
N PHE A 416 -20.15 0.43 40.46
CA PHE A 416 -20.28 -0.04 39.07
C PHE A 416 -21.74 -0.25 38.62
N GLY A 417 -22.71 0.32 39.34
CA GLY A 417 -24.13 0.33 38.94
C GLY A 417 -24.99 -0.76 39.57
N VAL A 418 -24.58 -1.34 40.69
CA VAL A 418 -25.43 -2.19 41.53
C VAL A 418 -25.77 -1.41 42.80
N THR A 419 -26.91 -0.73 42.80
CA THR A 419 -27.48 -0.15 44.02
C THR A 419 -27.96 -1.27 44.93
N GLU A 420 -27.41 -1.34 46.15
CA GLU A 420 -27.92 -2.22 47.21
C GLU A 420 -29.43 -1.97 47.39
N GLY A 421 -30.23 -2.98 47.05
CA GLY A 421 -31.69 -2.92 47.06
C GLY A 421 -32.34 -3.32 45.73
N CYS A 422 -31.59 -3.31 44.62
CA CYS A 422 -32.08 -3.91 43.37
C CYS A 422 -31.77 -5.41 43.40
N LYS A 423 -32.81 -6.27 43.44
CA LYS A 423 -32.66 -7.69 43.07
C LYS A 423 -32.23 -7.74 41.60
N VAL A 424 -30.95 -7.54 41.33
CA VAL A 424 -30.35 -7.92 40.06
C VAL A 424 -30.29 -9.44 40.11
N GLU A 425 -31.39 -10.08 39.74
CA GLU A 425 -31.31 -11.43 39.22
C GLU A 425 -30.26 -11.37 38.11
N TRP A 426 -29.10 -11.97 38.35
CA TRP A 426 -28.11 -12.24 37.34
C TRP A 426 -28.76 -13.23 36.37
N LYS A 427 -29.60 -12.72 35.47
CA LYS A 427 -30.29 -13.52 34.46
C LYS A 427 -29.23 -14.01 33.50
N SER A 428 -28.76 -15.23 33.71
CA SER A 428 -28.27 -16.05 32.61
C SER A 428 -29.34 -15.94 31.53
N HIS A 429 -29.01 -15.26 30.42
CA HIS A 429 -29.93 -15.17 29.29
C HIS A 429 -29.97 -16.53 28.61
N ILE A 430 -30.64 -17.50 29.24
CA ILE A 430 -31.05 -18.73 28.58
C ILE A 430 -32.20 -18.32 27.67
N VAL A 431 -31.88 -17.94 26.43
CA VAL A 431 -32.90 -17.89 25.38
C VAL A 431 -33.24 -19.33 25.06
N SER A 432 -34.30 -19.85 25.69
CA SER A 432 -34.88 -21.14 25.34
C SER A 432 -35.50 -21.06 23.94
N ARG A 433 -34.70 -21.23 22.90
CA ARG A 433 -35.22 -21.68 21.61
C ARG A 433 -35.61 -23.16 21.74
N VAL A 434 -36.73 -23.40 22.43
CA VAL A 434 -37.55 -24.57 22.14
C VAL A 434 -38.11 -24.35 20.74
N LYS A 435 -37.32 -24.69 19.72
CA LYS A 435 -37.88 -24.98 18.40
C LYS A 435 -38.66 -26.27 18.54
N ASN A 436 -39.98 -26.12 18.61
CA ASN A 436 -40.91 -27.18 18.23
C ASN A 436 -40.59 -27.62 16.79
N SER A 437 -39.77 -28.65 16.67
CA SER A 437 -39.82 -29.58 15.53
C SER A 437 -39.21 -30.90 15.99
N ARG A 438 -40.07 -31.78 16.54
CA ARG A 438 -39.79 -33.21 16.58
C ARG A 438 -39.52 -33.67 15.14
N SER A 439 -38.30 -34.08 14.87
CA SER A 439 -38.04 -35.10 13.85
C SER A 439 -37.16 -36.16 14.52
N PRO A 440 -37.52 -37.44 14.42
CA PRO A 440 -36.86 -38.48 15.21
C PRO A 440 -35.47 -38.76 14.63
N LEU A 441 -34.50 -38.86 15.52
CA LEU A 441 -33.19 -39.44 15.25
C LEU A 441 -33.40 -40.86 14.71
N ARG A 442 -32.99 -41.10 13.46
CA ARG A 442 -32.71 -42.46 12.98
C ARG A 442 -31.25 -42.76 13.32
N PHE A 443 -31.07 -43.87 14.01
CA PHE A 443 -29.77 -44.49 14.31
C PHE A 443 -29.00 -44.81 13.03
#